data_AF-A0A957L826-F1
#
_entry.id   AF-A0A957L826-F1
#
_cell.length_a   1.000
_cell.length_b   1.000
_cell.length_c   1.000
_cell.angle_alpha   90.00
_cell.angle_beta   90.00
_cell.angle_gamma   90.00
#
_symmetry.space_group_name_H-M   'P 1'
#
loop_
_entity.id
_entity.type
_entity.pdbx_description
1 polymer ?
#
loop_
_entity_poly.entity_id
_entity_poly.type
_entity_poly.pdbx_seq_one_letter_code
_entity_poly.pdbx_strand_id
1 'polypeptide(L)'
;MSVELWTWIIVGISFAFYIWIGYRNRVRDTKGFYVAGQGVPAVANGAATAADWMSGASFISMAGLISFMGYDGTVYLLGWTGGYVLLATLLAPYLRKFNKYTVPDF
;
A
#
# COMPACT_ATOMS: atom_id res chain seq x y z
N MET A 1 -18.28 -2.04 -28.80
CA MET A 1 -18.58 -1.68 -27.39
C MET A 1 -18.02 -0.29 -27.13
N SER A 2 -18.75 0.57 -26.42
CA SER A 2 -18.27 1.92 -26.08
C SER A 2 -17.18 1.88 -25.00
N VAL A 3 -16.34 2.92 -24.95
CA VAL A 3 -15.33 3.09 -23.88
C VAL A 3 -15.98 3.11 -22.51
N GLU A 4 -17.14 3.76 -22.40
CA GLU A 4 -17.91 3.83 -21.16
C GLU A 4 -18.30 2.44 -20.63
N LEU A 5 -18.78 1.56 -21.51
CA LEU A 5 -19.13 0.19 -21.12
C LEU A 5 -17.90 -0.58 -20.60
N TRP A 6 -16.74 -0.42 -21.24
CA TRP A 6 -15.50 -1.01 -20.77
C TRP A 6 -15.07 -0.49 -19.40
N THR A 7 -15.20 0.83 -19.17
CA THR A 7 -14.90 1.44 -17.86
C THR A 7 -15.74 0.80 -16.77
N TRP A 8 -17.07 0.69 -16.96
CA TRP A 8 -17.95 0.10 -15.97
C TRP A 8 -17.63 -1.37 -15.68
N ILE A 9 -17.29 -2.15 -16.72
CA ILE A 9 -16.92 -3.56 -16.56
C ILE A 9 -15.63 -3.69 -15.75
N ILE A 10 -14.57 -2.95 -16.11
CA ILE A 10 -13.26 -3.05 -15.44
C ILE A 10 -13.35 -2.59 -13.99
N VAL A 11 -14.04 -1.46 -13.75
CA VAL A 11 -14.26 -0.95 -12.39
C VAL A 11 -15.10 -1.96 -11.59
N GLY A 12 -16.21 -2.43 -12.14
CA GLY A 12 -17.08 -3.40 -11.46
C GLY A 12 -16.34 -4.68 -11.07
N ILE A 13 -15.57 -5.26 -12.00
CA ILE A 13 -14.79 -6.49 -11.75
C ILE A 13 -13.71 -6.25 -10.69
N SER A 14 -12.98 -5.14 -10.76
CA SER A 14 -11.90 -4.86 -9.81
C SER A 14 -12.44 -4.71 -8.38
N PHE A 15 -13.52 -3.93 -8.18
CA PHE A 15 -14.17 -3.81 -6.87
C PHE A 15 -14.73 -5.14 -6.38
N ALA A 16 -15.44 -5.89 -7.23
CA ALA A 16 -15.99 -7.19 -6.87
C ALA A 16 -14.89 -8.16 -6.42
N PHE A 17 -13.75 -8.16 -7.12
CA PHE A 17 -12.61 -9.00 -6.78
C PHE A 17 -12.00 -8.65 -5.41
N TYR A 18 -11.75 -7.37 -5.13
CA TYR A 18 -11.22 -6.95 -3.82
C TYR A 18 -12.21 -7.21 -2.67
N ILE A 19 -13.50 -6.98 -2.88
CA ILE A 19 -14.55 -7.30 -1.90
C ILE A 19 -14.58 -8.81 -1.63
N TRP A 20 -14.47 -9.63 -2.68
CA TRP A 20 -14.43 -11.08 -2.54
C TRP A 20 -13.20 -11.55 -1.75
N ILE A 21 -12.01 -10.99 -2.02
CA ILE A 21 -10.80 -11.27 -1.26
C ILE A 21 -11.02 -10.92 0.22
N GLY A 22 -11.52 -9.73 0.52
CA GLY A 22 -11.78 -9.28 1.88
C GLY A 22 -12.79 -10.18 2.61
N TYR A 23 -13.87 -10.57 1.93
CA TYR A 23 -14.89 -11.46 2.48
C TYR A 23 -14.35 -12.88 2.75
N ARG A 24 -13.50 -13.40 1.86
CA ARG A 24 -12.90 -14.73 1.98
C ARG A 24 -11.84 -14.79 3.08
N ASN A 25 -11.08 -13.71 3.31
CA ASN A 25 -9.94 -13.67 4.23
C ASN A 25 -10.27 -13.00 5.58
N ARG A 26 -11.49 -13.18 6.09
CA ARG A 26 -11.90 -12.62 7.39
C ARG A 26 -11.18 -13.29 8.54
N VAL A 27 -10.75 -12.48 9.51
CA VAL A 27 -10.04 -12.88 10.73
C VAL A 27 -10.83 -12.45 11.96
N ARG A 28 -10.70 -13.19 13.07
CA ARG A 28 -11.50 -12.99 14.30
C ARG A 28 -10.67 -12.45 15.46
N ASP A 29 -9.35 -12.48 15.34
CA ASP A 29 -8.42 -12.07 16.39
C ASP A 29 -7.53 -10.90 15.91
N THR A 30 -7.05 -10.13 16.89
CA THR A 30 -6.24 -8.93 16.67
C THR A 30 -4.93 -9.22 15.93
N LYS A 31 -4.26 -10.34 16.24
CA LYS A 31 -2.98 -10.71 15.60
C LYS A 31 -3.18 -11.10 14.14
N GLY A 32 -4.25 -11.82 13.83
CA GLY A 32 -4.68 -12.12 12.47
C GLY A 32 -5.02 -10.86 11.69
N PHE A 33 -5.66 -9.88 12.33
CA PHE A 33 -6.04 -8.62 11.70
C PHE A 33 -4.85 -7.70 11.40
N TYR A 34 -3.97 -7.46 12.37
CA TYR A 34 -2.89 -6.47 12.20
C TYR A 34 -1.64 -7.00 11.51
N VAL A 35 -1.29 -8.27 11.70
CA VAL A 35 -0.02 -8.82 11.20
C VAL A 35 -0.19 -10.10 10.40
N ALA A 36 -1.43 -10.51 10.08
CA ALA A 36 -1.73 -11.74 9.35
C ALA A 36 -0.99 -12.97 9.93
N GLY A 37 -0.90 -13.04 11.26
CA GLY A 37 -0.17 -14.10 11.95
C GLY A 37 1.34 -14.16 11.70
N GLN A 38 1.93 -13.13 11.05
CA GLN A 38 3.31 -13.09 10.57
C GLN A 38 3.64 -14.15 9.49
N GLY A 39 2.63 -14.68 8.81
CA GLY A 39 2.80 -15.70 7.78
C GLY A 39 3.06 -15.19 6.37
N VAL A 40 2.97 -13.88 6.13
CA VAL A 40 3.14 -13.29 4.79
C VAL A 40 4.64 -13.19 4.44
N PRO A 41 5.09 -13.74 3.29
CA PRO A 41 6.48 -13.65 2.87
C PRO A 41 6.95 -12.21 2.71
N ALA A 42 8.24 -11.96 2.96
CA ALA A 42 8.82 -10.62 2.91
C ALA A 42 8.60 -9.90 1.56
N VAL A 43 8.74 -10.61 0.44
CA VAL A 43 8.51 -10.05 -0.91
C VAL A 43 7.05 -9.62 -1.09
N ALA A 44 6.10 -10.42 -0.61
CA ALA A 44 4.68 -10.08 -0.69
C ALA A 44 4.32 -8.87 0.20
N ASN A 45 4.89 -8.79 1.42
CA ASN A 45 4.76 -7.61 2.28
C ASN A 45 5.37 -6.36 1.65
N GLY A 46 6.53 -6.50 0.99
CA GLY A 46 7.17 -5.41 0.26
C GLY A 46 6.31 -4.93 -0.92
N ALA A 47 5.74 -5.86 -1.69
CA ALA A 47 4.83 -5.53 -2.78
C ALA A 47 3.54 -4.85 -2.29
N ALA A 48 2.97 -5.31 -1.17
CA ALA A 48 1.82 -4.66 -0.54
C ALA A 48 2.14 -3.23 -0.10
N THR A 49 3.30 -3.01 0.54
CA THR A 49 3.77 -1.68 0.93
C THR A 49 3.95 -0.75 -0.27
N ALA A 50 4.53 -1.27 -1.36
CA ALA A 50 4.70 -0.52 -2.60
C ALA A 50 3.36 -0.19 -3.27
N ALA A 51 2.38 -1.09 -3.21
CA ALA A 51 1.02 -0.84 -3.70
C ALA A 51 0.30 0.23 -2.88
N ASP A 52 0.41 0.19 -1.55
CA ASP A 52 -0.17 1.20 -0.65
C ASP A 52 0.47 2.58 -0.86
N TRP A 53 1.76 2.62 -1.19
CA TRP A 53 2.44 3.85 -1.61
C TRP A 53 1.86 4.45 -2.90
N MET A 54 1.47 3.59 -3.85
CA MET A 54 0.84 3.97 -5.12
C MET A 54 -0.65 4.25 -4.97
N SER A 55 -0.98 5.33 -4.28
CA SER A 55 -2.35 5.87 -4.25
C SER A 55 -2.70 6.65 -5.53
N GLY A 56 -3.99 6.91 -5.76
CA GLY A 56 -4.44 7.80 -6.83
C GLY A 56 -3.86 9.22 -6.72
N ALA A 57 -3.70 9.71 -5.48
CA ALA A 57 -3.04 10.98 -5.22
C ALA A 57 -1.57 10.94 -5.66
N SER A 58 -0.84 9.87 -5.31
CA SER A 58 0.56 9.67 -5.72
C SER A 58 0.68 9.65 -7.25
N PHE A 59 -0.20 8.92 -7.94
CA PHE A 59 -0.17 8.80 -9.39
C PHE A 59 -0.36 10.16 -10.10
N ILE A 60 -1.42 10.89 -9.75
CA ILE A 60 -1.73 12.19 -10.36
C ILE A 60 -0.67 13.23 -9.97
N SER A 61 -0.22 13.24 -8.72
CA SER A 61 0.77 14.19 -8.23
C SER A 61 2.12 13.98 -8.90
N MET A 62 2.55 12.73 -9.11
CA MET A 62 3.81 12.44 -9.82
C MET A 62 3.74 12.88 -11.29
N ALA A 63 2.62 12.62 -11.97
CA ALA A 63 2.43 13.10 -13.34
C ALA A 63 2.50 14.64 -13.40
N GLY A 64 1.86 15.32 -12.45
CA GLY A 64 1.93 16.77 -12.31
C GLY A 64 3.35 17.27 -12.05
N LEU A 65 4.01 16.76 -11.02
CA LEU A 65 5.38 17.14 -10.64
C LEU A 65 6.36 16.98 -11.79
N ILE A 66 6.32 15.84 -12.49
CA ILE A 66 7.21 15.60 -13.64
C ILE A 66 6.86 16.53 -14.80
N SER A 67 5.58 16.81 -15.04
CA SER A 67 5.16 17.75 -16.08
C SER A 67 5.66 19.18 -15.85
N PHE A 68 5.81 19.61 -14.60
CA PHE A 68 6.25 20.98 -14.26
C PHE A 68 7.75 21.09 -13.96
N MET A 69 8.35 20.05 -13.35
CA MET A 69 9.74 20.06 -12.87
C MET A 69 10.68 19.16 -13.70
N GLY A 70 10.15 18.37 -14.64
CA GLY A 70 10.94 17.41 -15.40
C GLY A 70 11.59 16.34 -14.51
N TYR A 71 12.83 15.97 -14.86
CA TYR A 71 13.58 14.94 -14.15
C TYR A 71 13.82 15.26 -12.67
N ASP A 72 13.96 16.54 -12.32
CA ASP A 72 14.21 16.94 -10.93
C ASP A 72 13.03 16.60 -10.00
N GLY A 73 11.82 16.46 -10.52
CA GLY A 73 10.66 15.97 -9.76
C GLY A 73 10.80 14.51 -9.29
N THR A 74 11.68 13.71 -9.89
CA THR A 74 11.88 12.30 -9.52
C THR A 74 12.55 12.13 -8.15
N VAL A 75 13.19 13.16 -7.61
CA VAL A 75 13.76 13.12 -6.25
C VAL A 75 12.69 12.90 -5.18
N TYR A 76 11.46 13.38 -5.41
CA TYR A 76 10.34 13.15 -4.50
C TYR A 76 9.93 11.68 -4.48
N LEU A 77 10.03 10.99 -5.62
CA LEU A 77 9.79 9.55 -5.70
C LEU A 77 10.84 8.79 -4.88
N LEU A 78 12.13 9.08 -5.09
CA LEU A 78 13.22 8.45 -4.35
C LEU A 78 13.14 8.74 -2.85
N GLY A 79 12.86 9.99 -2.47
CA GLY A 79 12.74 10.41 -1.07
C GLY A 79 11.62 9.68 -0.34
N TRP A 80 10.44 9.59 -0.95
CA TRP A 80 9.32 8.87 -0.35
C TRP A 80 9.58 7.38 -0.23
N THR A 81 10.05 6.73 -1.30
CA THR A 81 10.38 5.29 -1.29
C THR A 81 11.46 4.99 -0.24
N GLY A 82 12.49 5.83 -0.14
CA GLY A 82 13.50 5.75 0.91
C GLY A 82 12.89 5.87 2.31
N GLY A 83 11.90 6.74 2.50
CA GLY A 83 11.16 6.89 3.75
C GLY A 83 10.52 5.58 4.23
N TYR A 84 9.92 4.78 3.33
CA TYR A 84 9.36 3.47 3.71
C TYR A 84 10.43 2.49 4.16
N VAL A 85 11.62 2.52 3.56
CA VAL A 85 12.75 1.68 3.99
C VAL A 85 13.19 2.09 5.40
N LEU A 86 13.28 3.38 5.68
CA LEU A 86 13.58 3.89 7.02
C LEU A 86 12.51 3.49 8.03
N LEU A 87 11.22 3.59 7.70
CA LEU A 87 10.14 3.11 8.57
C LEU A 87 10.25 1.60 8.84
N ALA A 88 10.51 0.80 7.80
CA ALA A 88 10.63 -0.65 7.93
C ALA A 88 11.83 -1.08 8.80
N THR A 89 12.92 -0.31 8.79
CA THR A 89 14.17 -0.65 9.51
C THR A 89 14.28 0.02 10.87
N LEU A 90 13.72 1.22 11.05
CA LEU A 90 13.88 2.03 12.26
C LEU A 90 12.62 2.06 13.14
N LEU A 91 11.43 1.77 12.61
CA LEU A 91 10.19 1.80 13.39
C LEU A 91 9.64 0.39 13.63
N ALA A 92 9.51 -0.41 12.56
CA ALA A 92 8.91 -1.74 12.65
C ALA A 92 9.58 -2.69 13.68
N PRO A 93 10.93 -2.70 13.85
CA PRO A 93 11.56 -3.54 14.88
C PRO A 93 11.17 -3.15 16.30
N TYR A 94 10.98 -1.86 16.58
CA TYR A 94 10.58 -1.38 17.91
C TYR A 94 9.12 -1.74 18.20
N LEU A 95 8.21 -1.53 17.25
CA LEU A 95 6.82 -1.96 17.40
C LEU A 95 6.73 -3.47 17.74
N ARG A 96 7.51 -4.31 17.05
CA ARG A 96 7.62 -5.74 17.35
C ARG A 96 8.20 -6.01 18.74
N LYS A 97 9.27 -5.31 19.13
CA LYS A 97 9.92 -5.47 20.44
C LYS A 97 8.98 -5.16 21.60
N PHE A 98 8.08 -4.17 21.43
CA PHE A 98 7.14 -3.74 22.46
C PHE A 98 5.74 -4.37 22.33
N ASN A 99 5.57 -5.35 21.42
CA ASN A 99 4.30 -6.02 21.14
C ASN A 99 3.15 -5.04 20.79
N LYS A 100 3.47 -3.99 20.04
CA LYS A 100 2.52 -2.99 19.55
C LYS A 100 2.26 -3.17 18.07
N TYR A 101 1.02 -2.92 17.66
CA TYR A 101 0.58 -3.09 16.27
C TYR A 101 0.50 -1.76 15.52
N THR A 102 0.19 -0.68 16.24
CA THR A 102 0.06 0.66 15.67
C THR A 102 1.02 1.63 16.35
N VAL A 103 1.33 2.74 15.67
CA VAL A 103 2.18 3.79 16.24
C VAL A 103 1.52 4.48 17.45
N PRO A 104 0.21 4.79 17.46
CA PRO A 104 -0.43 5.36 18.65
C PRO A 104 -0.42 4.44 19.88
N ASP A 105 -0.35 3.11 19.70
CA ASP A 105 -0.26 2.17 20.82
C ASP A 105 1.13 2.10 21.46
N PHE A 106 2.14 2.64 20.77
CA PHE A 106 3.56 2.60 21.13
C PHE A 106 3.98 3.85 21.90
#